data_AF-A0AAV1ZHZ7-F1
#
_entry.id   AF-A0AAV1ZHZ7-F1
#
_cell.length_a   1.000
_cell.length_b   1.000
_cell.length_c   1.000
_cell.angle_alpha   90.00
_cell.angle_beta   90.00
_cell.angle_gamma   90.00
#
_symmetry.space_group_name_H-M   'P 1'
#
loop_
_entity.id
_entity.type
_entity.pdbx_description
1 polymer ?
#
loop_
_entity_poly.entity_id
_entity_poly.type
_entity_poly.pdbx_seq_one_letter_code
_entity_poly.pdbx_strand_id
1 'polypeptide(L)'
;MLVKIRNMIRACVPKKDPKEWVKGKCEESTEKQDDIEKCFQCVDDFELPQNVTRDDVQALRRTCLPQPSLKFKAKRKCVKRLRVKEEIESCKECIQSYKLPEKPSCEEVNEMKRKCILERSGRELWTEPILQEDEEEYLA
;
A
#
# COMPACT_ATOMS: atom_id res chain seq x y z
N MET A 1 -19.24 15.09 -11.13
CA MET A 1 -19.22 16.13 -10.07
C MET A 1 -18.03 15.99 -9.10
N LEU A 2 -17.70 14.78 -8.64
CA LEU A 2 -16.58 14.51 -7.69
C LEU A 2 -15.20 15.03 -8.12
N VAL A 3 -14.89 15.04 -9.43
CA VAL A 3 -13.60 15.51 -9.96
C VAL A 3 -13.40 17.02 -9.75
N LYS A 4 -14.46 17.83 -9.92
CA LYS A 4 -14.39 19.29 -9.73
C LYS A 4 -14.15 19.64 -8.26
N ILE A 5 -14.84 18.96 -7.34
CA ILE A 5 -14.67 19.13 -5.89
C ILE A 5 -13.24 18.76 -5.47
N ARG A 6 -12.72 17.61 -5.95
CA ARG A 6 -11.33 17.20 -5.69
C ARG A 6 -10.30 18.22 -6.20
N ASN A 7 -10.55 18.86 -7.33
CA ASN A 7 -9.65 19.88 -7.88
C ASN A 7 -9.72 21.19 -7.09
N MET A 8 -10.90 21.60 -6.62
CA MET A 8 -11.06 22.76 -5.73
C MET A 8 -10.35 22.57 -4.38
N ILE A 9 -10.51 21.40 -3.75
CA ILE A 9 -9.82 21.08 -2.49
C ILE A 9 -8.30 21.13 -2.69
N ARG A 10 -7.78 20.59 -3.80
CA ARG A 10 -6.34 20.64 -4.14
C ARG A 10 -5.81 22.05 -4.37
N ALA A 11 -6.64 22.99 -4.82
CA ALA A 11 -6.25 24.39 -5.01
C ALA A 11 -6.18 25.15 -3.67
N CYS A 12 -6.92 24.70 -2.65
CA CYS A 12 -6.97 25.35 -1.33
C CYS A 12 -5.94 24.80 -0.33
N VAL A 13 -5.30 23.66 -0.62
CA VAL A 13 -4.25 23.09 0.22
C VAL A 13 -2.90 23.71 -0.17
N PRO A 14 -2.16 24.34 0.76
CA PRO A 14 -0.81 24.81 0.49
C PRO A 14 0.01 23.66 -0.11
N LYS A 15 0.57 23.89 -1.30
CA LYS A 15 1.47 22.90 -1.89
C LYS A 15 2.69 22.82 -0.99
N LYS A 16 2.83 21.70 -0.26
CA LYS A 16 4.07 21.40 0.46
C LYS A 16 5.23 21.50 -0.51
N ASP A 17 6.37 22.00 -0.02
CA ASP A 17 7.60 21.98 -0.79
C ASP A 17 7.88 20.56 -1.33
N PRO A 18 8.30 20.40 -2.59
CA PRO A 18 8.56 19.09 -3.17
C PRO A 18 9.51 18.23 -2.33
N LYS A 19 10.57 18.81 -1.76
CA LYS A 19 11.52 18.07 -0.92
C LYS A 19 10.85 17.59 0.36
N GLU A 20 10.15 18.48 1.07
CA GLU A 20 9.43 18.14 2.31
C GLU A 20 8.35 17.08 2.07
N TRP A 21 7.67 17.14 0.93
CA TRP A 21 6.72 16.10 0.54
C TRP A 21 7.41 14.74 0.31
N VAL A 22 8.58 14.71 -0.33
CA VAL A 22 9.35 13.47 -0.56
C VAL A 22 9.96 12.94 0.73
N LYS A 23 10.44 13.80 1.66
CA LYS A 23 10.88 13.36 2.99
C LYS A 23 9.77 12.60 3.72
N GLY A 24 8.54 13.13 3.73
CA GLY A 24 7.40 12.38 4.26
C GLY A 24 7.17 11.02 3.58
N LYS A 25 7.64 10.83 2.33
CA LYS A 25 7.60 9.54 1.64
C LYS A 25 8.75 8.59 2.01
N CYS A 26 9.85 9.07 2.56
CA CYS A 26 10.95 8.22 3.04
C CYS A 26 10.49 7.30 4.17
N GLU A 27 9.89 7.88 5.21
CA GLU A 27 9.30 7.15 6.36
C GLU A 27 8.16 6.22 5.92
N GLU A 28 7.47 6.58 4.85
CA GLU A 28 6.41 5.75 4.27
C GLU A 28 6.92 4.54 3.50
N SER A 29 8.21 4.50 3.15
CA SER A 29 8.83 3.57 2.21
C SER A 29 9.80 2.59 2.86
N THR A 30 10.19 2.76 4.12
CA THR A 30 11.01 1.78 4.85
C THR A 30 10.78 1.86 6.35
N GLU A 31 11.09 0.78 7.07
CA GLU A 31 11.11 0.73 8.55
C GLU A 31 12.51 0.90 9.14
N LYS A 32 13.56 0.80 8.31
CA LYS A 32 14.94 0.91 8.74
C LYS A 32 15.34 2.38 8.86
N GLN A 33 15.75 2.79 10.06
CA GLN A 33 16.11 4.18 10.34
C GLN A 33 17.28 4.65 9.46
N ASP A 34 18.30 3.82 9.25
CA ASP A 34 19.43 4.14 8.36
C ASP A 34 18.99 4.46 6.91
N ASP A 35 17.99 3.75 6.40
CA ASP A 35 17.49 3.97 5.04
C ASP A 35 16.61 5.23 4.97
N ILE A 36 15.94 5.60 6.07
CA ILE A 36 15.20 6.86 6.18
C ILE A 36 16.17 8.04 6.18
N GLU A 37 17.23 7.97 6.98
CA GLU A 37 18.25 9.02 7.07
C GLU A 37 18.98 9.22 5.74
N LYS A 38 19.38 8.13 5.07
CA LYS A 38 19.94 8.19 3.71
C LYS A 38 18.97 8.79 2.70
N CYS A 39 17.67 8.49 2.82
CA CYS A 39 16.66 9.08 1.97
C CYS A 39 16.53 10.58 2.21
N PHE A 40 16.55 11.04 3.46
CA PHE A 40 16.54 12.46 3.79
C PHE A 40 17.75 13.19 3.23
N GLN A 41 18.96 12.64 3.43
CA GLN A 41 20.20 13.19 2.88
C GLN A 41 20.12 13.30 1.36
N CYS A 42 19.71 12.23 0.67
CA CYS A 42 19.54 12.28 -0.79
C CYS A 42 18.56 13.36 -1.22
N VAL A 43 17.42 13.53 -0.52
CA VAL A 43 16.43 14.55 -0.86
C VAL A 43 16.96 15.97 -0.64
N ASP A 44 17.73 16.17 0.43
CA ASP A 44 18.36 17.46 0.73
C ASP A 44 19.42 17.81 -0.32
N ASP A 45 20.26 16.86 -0.69
CA ASP A 45 21.33 17.03 -1.69
C ASP A 45 20.82 17.11 -3.13
N PHE A 46 19.60 16.64 -3.41
CA PHE A 46 19.04 16.66 -4.76
C PHE A 46 18.78 18.10 -5.24
N GLU A 47 19.48 18.51 -6.29
CA GLU A 47 19.30 19.83 -6.87
C GLU A 47 18.01 19.90 -7.68
N LEU A 48 17.13 20.84 -7.32
CA LEU A 48 15.91 21.12 -8.05
C LEU A 48 16.07 22.42 -8.86
N PRO A 49 15.58 22.45 -10.10
CA PRO A 49 15.57 23.67 -10.90
C PRO A 49 14.63 24.72 -10.29
N GLN A 50 14.85 26.00 -10.58
CA GLN A 50 14.02 27.10 -10.07
C GLN A 50 12.52 26.94 -10.39
N ASN A 51 12.19 26.33 -11.54
CA ASN A 51 10.82 26.03 -11.94
C ASN A 51 10.56 24.52 -11.84
N VAL A 52 10.27 24.03 -10.64
CA VAL A 52 10.05 22.60 -10.39
C VAL A 52 8.84 22.08 -11.16
N THR A 53 9.08 21.11 -12.03
CA THR A 53 8.04 20.40 -12.78
C THR A 53 7.66 19.09 -12.10
N ARG A 54 6.60 18.43 -12.60
CA ARG A 54 6.18 17.11 -12.12
C ARG A 54 7.26 16.05 -12.37
N ASP A 55 8.00 16.17 -13.46
CA ASP A 55 8.99 15.17 -13.87
C ASP A 55 10.25 15.26 -13.00
N ASP A 56 10.61 16.47 -12.55
CA ASP A 56 11.69 16.68 -11.57
C ASP A 56 11.36 16.00 -10.23
N VAL A 57 10.12 16.17 -9.73
CA VAL A 57 9.67 15.48 -8.52
C VAL A 57 9.63 13.97 -8.72
N GLN A 58 9.30 13.50 -9.93
CA GLN A 58 9.32 12.07 -10.24
C GLN A 58 10.75 11.52 -10.28
N ALA A 59 11.72 12.27 -10.78
CA ALA A 59 13.14 11.94 -10.75
C ALA A 59 13.65 11.87 -9.30
N LEU A 60 13.42 12.92 -8.51
CA LEU A 60 13.74 12.97 -7.08
C LEU A 60 13.22 11.73 -6.34
N ARG A 61 11.95 11.36 -6.56
CA ARG A 61 11.36 10.17 -5.94
C ARG A 61 12.01 8.87 -6.38
N ARG A 62 12.36 8.73 -7.65
CA ARG A 62 12.97 7.50 -8.18
C ARG A 62 14.39 7.32 -7.69
N THR A 63 15.11 8.43 -7.53
CA THR A 63 16.50 8.44 -7.09
C THR A 63 16.61 8.25 -5.58
N CYS A 64 15.83 8.99 -4.79
CA CYS A 64 16.03 9.06 -3.35
C CYS A 64 15.14 8.13 -2.52
N LEU A 65 13.96 7.74 -2.99
CA LEU A 65 13.10 6.88 -2.17
C LEU A 65 13.63 5.45 -2.11
N PRO A 66 13.77 4.88 -0.90
CA PRO A 66 14.12 3.48 -0.77
C PRO A 66 13.02 2.64 -1.40
N GLN A 67 13.40 1.53 -2.04
CA GLN A 67 12.40 0.60 -2.57
C GLN A 67 11.82 -0.24 -1.43
N PRO A 68 10.56 -0.02 -1.01
CA PRO A 68 9.97 -0.82 0.04
C PRO A 68 9.83 -2.27 -0.43
N SER A 69 10.18 -3.20 0.47
CA SER A 69 9.93 -4.61 0.28
C SER A 69 8.43 -4.89 0.11
N LEU A 70 8.12 -5.98 -0.60
CA LEU A 70 6.72 -6.39 -0.84
C LEU A 70 5.98 -6.68 0.48
N LYS A 71 6.68 -7.31 1.44
CA LYS A 71 6.17 -7.53 2.79
C LYS A 71 5.88 -6.23 3.52
N PHE A 72 6.77 -5.23 3.45
CA PHE A 72 6.54 -3.92 4.07
C PHE A 72 5.32 -3.20 3.45
N LYS A 73 5.21 -3.18 2.12
CA LYS A 73 4.03 -2.65 1.41
C LYS A 73 2.74 -3.34 1.86
N ALA A 74 2.76 -4.65 2.04
CA ALA A 74 1.60 -5.41 2.51
C ALA A 74 1.27 -5.11 3.98
N LYS A 75 2.27 -5.04 4.88
CA LYS A 75 2.08 -4.65 6.29
C LYS A 75 1.42 -3.27 6.42
N ARG A 76 1.84 -2.28 5.62
CA ARG A 76 1.16 -0.97 5.61
C ARG A 76 -0.26 -1.04 5.08
N LYS A 77 -0.59 -1.98 4.19
CA LYS A 77 -1.98 -2.20 3.76
C LYS A 77 -2.85 -2.74 4.90
N CYS A 78 -2.34 -3.56 5.81
CA CYS A 78 -3.08 -3.97 7.02
C CYS A 78 -3.56 -2.75 7.80
N VAL A 79 -2.64 -1.84 8.15
CA VAL A 79 -2.93 -0.61 8.91
C VAL A 79 -3.93 0.29 8.19
N LYS A 80 -3.91 0.32 6.85
CA LYS A 80 -4.82 1.15 6.05
C LYS A 80 -6.20 0.53 5.85
N ARG A 81 -6.35 -0.79 5.92
CA ARG A 81 -7.59 -1.51 5.61
C ARG A 81 -8.36 -1.94 6.85
N LEU A 82 -7.64 -2.30 7.90
CA LEU A 82 -8.18 -2.78 9.17
C LEU A 82 -8.26 -1.60 10.14
N ARG A 83 -9.23 -1.64 11.05
CA ARG A 83 -9.45 -0.58 12.05
C ARG A 83 -9.10 -1.04 13.46
N VAL A 84 -9.23 -2.34 13.72
CA VAL A 84 -8.98 -2.95 15.02
C VAL A 84 -7.49 -3.27 15.17
N LYS A 85 -6.91 -2.89 16.32
CA LYS A 85 -5.47 -3.05 16.58
C LYS A 85 -5.02 -4.52 16.51
N GLU A 86 -5.79 -5.42 17.12
CA GLU A 86 -5.50 -6.86 17.16
C GLU A 86 -5.52 -7.49 15.75
N GLU A 87 -6.48 -7.10 14.91
CA GLU A 87 -6.54 -7.53 13.50
C GLU A 87 -5.33 -7.01 12.71
N ILE A 88 -4.91 -5.76 12.97
CA ILE A 88 -3.73 -5.17 12.34
C ILE A 88 -2.46 -5.95 12.71
N GLU A 89 -2.27 -6.29 13.99
CA GLU A 89 -1.13 -7.07 14.48
C GLU A 89 -1.14 -8.47 13.88
N SER A 90 -2.28 -9.16 13.95
CA SER A 90 -2.48 -10.48 13.33
C SER A 90 -2.20 -10.48 11.81
N CYS A 91 -2.62 -9.44 11.09
CA CYS A 91 -2.36 -9.28 9.67
C CYS A 91 -0.86 -9.07 9.38
N LYS A 92 -0.17 -8.29 10.21
CA LYS A 92 1.28 -8.08 10.08
C LYS A 92 2.06 -9.37 10.33
N GLU A 93 1.65 -10.16 11.32
CA GLU A 93 2.25 -11.46 11.64
C GLU A 93 2.05 -12.47 10.51
N CYS A 94 0.83 -12.56 9.96
CA CYS A 94 0.53 -13.40 8.80
C CYS A 94 1.45 -13.08 7.60
N ILE A 95 1.65 -11.80 7.27
CA ILE A 95 2.52 -11.38 6.17
C ILE A 95 3.99 -11.71 6.46
N GLN A 96 4.40 -11.59 7.72
CA GLN A 96 5.76 -11.88 8.13
C GLN A 96 6.08 -13.36 7.98
N SER A 97 5.17 -14.24 8.43
CA SER A 97 5.32 -15.69 8.32
C SER A 97 5.08 -16.23 6.91
N TYR A 98 4.36 -15.50 6.05
CA TYR A 98 4.14 -15.91 4.66
C TYR A 98 5.47 -16.03 3.90
N LYS A 99 5.72 -17.22 3.34
CA LYS A 99 6.92 -17.48 2.53
C LYS A 99 6.64 -17.02 1.10
N LEU A 100 7.36 -15.99 0.68
CA LEU A 100 7.42 -15.58 -0.73
C LEU A 100 8.77 -16.05 -1.29
N PRO A 101 8.84 -16.51 -2.54
CA PRO A 101 10.11 -16.77 -3.21
C PRO A 101 10.90 -15.44 -3.38
N GLU A 102 12.19 -15.52 -3.72
CA GLU A 102 13.05 -14.34 -3.89
C GLU A 102 12.55 -13.36 -4.95
N LYS A 103 11.89 -13.89 -6.00
CA LYS A 103 11.25 -13.11 -7.06
C LYS A 103 9.79 -13.53 -7.18
N PRO A 104 8.92 -13.05 -6.27
CA PRO A 104 7.52 -13.44 -6.29
C PRO A 104 6.81 -12.78 -7.46
N SER A 105 6.00 -13.57 -8.14
CA SER A 105 5.09 -13.11 -9.17
C SER A 105 3.99 -12.21 -8.59
N CYS A 106 3.30 -11.48 -9.46
CA CYS A 106 2.17 -10.65 -9.06
C CYS A 106 1.06 -11.49 -8.38
N GLU A 107 0.85 -12.72 -8.85
CA GLU A 107 -0.18 -13.63 -8.34
C GLU A 107 0.11 -14.06 -6.90
N GLU A 108 1.34 -14.50 -6.60
CA GLU A 108 1.73 -14.92 -5.25
C GLU A 108 1.62 -13.78 -4.23
N VAL A 109 2.00 -12.57 -4.64
CA VAL A 109 1.83 -11.37 -3.80
C VAL A 109 0.35 -11.06 -3.58
N ASN A 110 -0.51 -11.30 -4.57
CA ASN A 110 -1.95 -11.09 -4.44
C ASN A 110 -2.62 -12.17 -3.60
N GLU A 111 -2.16 -13.42 -3.68
CA GLU A 111 -2.60 -14.51 -2.82
C GLU A 111 -2.27 -14.21 -1.35
N MET A 112 -1.03 -13.81 -1.06
CA MET A 112 -0.64 -13.37 0.29
C MET A 112 -1.56 -12.25 0.81
N LYS A 113 -1.88 -11.26 -0.03
CA LYS A 113 -2.80 -10.18 0.36
C LYS A 113 -4.22 -10.70 0.59
N ARG A 114 -4.71 -11.66 -0.20
CA ARG A 114 -6.03 -12.25 -0.02
C ARG A 114 -6.11 -12.96 1.32
N LYS A 115 -5.17 -13.87 1.58
CA LYS A 115 -5.10 -14.65 2.82
C LYS A 115 -4.90 -13.78 4.06
N CYS A 116 -3.93 -12.86 4.03
CA CYS A 116 -3.59 -12.10 5.24
C CYS A 116 -4.46 -10.85 5.47
N ILE A 117 -4.96 -10.20 4.40
CA ILE A 117 -5.64 -8.89 4.50
C ILE A 117 -7.14 -9.00 4.23
N LEU A 118 -7.56 -9.71 3.17
CA LEU A 118 -8.97 -9.74 2.78
C LEU A 118 -9.82 -10.61 3.70
N GLU A 119 -9.40 -11.84 4.00
CA GLU A 119 -10.09 -12.72 4.96
C GLU A 119 -10.30 -12.03 6.32
N ARG A 120 -9.32 -11.24 6.75
CA ARG A 120 -9.38 -10.49 8.02
C ARG A 120 -10.14 -9.16 7.95
N SER A 121 -10.41 -8.64 6.76
CA SER A 121 -11.07 -7.33 6.62
C SER A 121 -12.60 -7.40 6.74
N GLY A 122 -13.17 -8.58 7.02
CA GLY A 122 -14.62 -8.81 7.06
C GLY A 122 -15.33 -8.56 5.73
N ARG A 123 -14.58 -8.30 4.64
CA ARG A 123 -15.09 -8.34 3.27
C ARG A 123 -15.02 -9.78 2.81
N GLU A 124 -15.88 -10.61 3.37
CA GLU A 124 -16.22 -11.88 2.75
C GLU A 124 -16.59 -11.58 1.30
N LEU A 125 -15.88 -12.22 0.37
CA LEU A 125 -16.37 -12.34 -0.99
C LEU A 125 -17.77 -12.91 -0.86
N TRP A 126 -18.76 -12.28 -1.47
CA TRP A 126 -20.06 -12.87 -1.67
C TRP A 126 -19.84 -14.23 -2.34
N THR A 127 -19.82 -15.29 -1.54
CA THR A 127 -19.96 -16.65 -2.05
C THR A 127 -21.43 -16.70 -2.46
N GLU A 128 -21.68 -16.72 -3.77
CA GLU A 128 -23.02 -16.97 -4.28
C GLU A 128 -23.56 -18.23 -3.58
N PRO A 129 -24.78 -18.21 -3.03
CA PRO A 129 -25.36 -19.40 -2.45
C PRO A 129 -25.34 -20.50 -3.49
N ILE A 130 -24.72 -21.62 -3.17
CA ILE A 130 -24.90 -22.85 -3.95
C ILE A 130 -26.38 -23.19 -3.78
N LEU A 131 -27.17 -22.95 -4.82
CA LEU A 131 -28.49 -23.55 -4.94
C LEU A 131 -28.25 -25.06 -4.96
N GLN A 132 -28.51 -25.71 -3.83
CA GLN A 132 -28.74 -27.14 -3.83
C GLN A 132 -30.00 -27.33 -4.67
N GLU A 133 -29.85 -27.85 -5.88
CA GLU A 133 -30.97 -28.44 -6.61
C GLU A 133 -31.36 -29.68 -5.81
N ASP A 134 -32.38 -29.51 -4.96
CA ASP A 134 -33.12 -30.61 -4.36
C ASP A 134 -33.87 -31.32 -5.49
N GLU A 135 -33.23 -32.26 -6.19
CA GLU A 135 -33.99 -33.28 -6.91
C GLU A 135 -34.41 -34.35 -5.90
N GLU A 136 -35.63 -34.16 -5.42
CA GLU A 136 -36.47 -35.14 -4.74
C GLU A 136 -36.41 -36.50 -5.49
N GLU A 137 -35.68 -37.46 -4.93
CA GLU A 137 -35.82 -38.86 -5.26
C GLU A 137 -37.20 -39.34 -4.75
N TYR A 138 -38.21 -39.20 -5.59
CA TYR A 138 -39.55 -39.73 -5.34
C TYR A 138 -39.52 -41.26 -5.28
N LEU A 139 -39.99 -41.75 -4.13
CA LEU A 139 -40.38 -43.11 -3.78
C LEU A 139 -41.01 -43.91 -4.94
N ALA A 140 -40.52 -45.13 -5.16
CA ALA A 140 -41.31 -46.36 -5.32
C ALA A 140 -40.42 -47.62 -5.21
#